data_AF-A0A8D8ZQF0-F1
#
_entry.id   AF-A0A8D8ZQF0-F1
#
_cell.length_a   1.000
_cell.length_b   1.000
_cell.length_c   1.000
_cell.angle_alpha   90.00
_cell.angle_beta   90.00
_cell.angle_gamma   90.00
#
_symmetry.space_group_name_H-M   'P 1'
#
loop_
_entity.id
_entity.type
_entity.pdbx_description
1 polymer ?
#
loop_
_entity_poly.entity_id
_entity_poly.type
_entity_poly.pdbx_seq_one_letter_code
_entity_poly.pdbx_strand_id
1 'polypeptide(L)'
;MVKRLCPFDDFEPQMKIHVSDLDSVATRDEAINKVYEKTRNLLFGSASHHNTTQDSIDQSSTKVTNQSQPRGIQENLCHACKSVNFLQPNQCWFCDSRFCSSCVAPCCLCFQVFCRDCSTIRYDQNSDVTVCLSCSST
;
A
#
# COMPACT_ATOMS: atom_id res chain seq x y z
N MET A 1 31.28 -41.73 -12.70
CA MET A 1 30.41 -40.68 -12.14
C MET A 1 29.22 -40.53 -13.08
N VAL A 2 28.00 -40.83 -12.62
CA VAL A 2 26.79 -40.74 -13.47
C VAL A 2 26.46 -39.27 -13.67
N LYS A 3 26.36 -38.82 -14.92
CA LYS A 3 25.90 -37.46 -15.22
C LYS A 3 24.44 -37.35 -14.77
N ARG A 4 24.13 -36.33 -13.96
CA ARG A 4 22.76 -36.07 -13.50
C ARG A 4 21.88 -35.79 -14.72
N LEU A 5 20.68 -36.36 -14.75
CA LEU A 5 19.69 -36.07 -15.78
C LEU A 5 19.40 -34.57 -15.80
N CYS A 6 19.31 -34.00 -17.00
CA CYS A 6 18.96 -32.60 -17.18
C CYS A 6 17.52 -32.41 -16.65
N PRO A 7 17.31 -31.57 -15.63
CA PRO A 7 15.96 -31.32 -15.09
C PRO A 7 14.99 -30.68 -16.09
N PHE A 8 15.49 -30.31 -17.28
CA PHE A 8 14.74 -29.59 -18.29
C PHE A 8 14.57 -30.36 -19.61
N ASP A 9 15.01 -31.62 -19.71
CA ASP A 9 14.86 -32.41 -20.95
C ASP A 9 13.41 -32.78 -21.27
N ASP A 10 12.50 -32.72 -20.28
CA ASP A 10 11.05 -33.01 -20.46
C ASP A 10 10.21 -31.79 -20.84
N PHE A 11 10.80 -30.60 -21.02
CA PHE A 11 10.03 -29.43 -21.44
C PHE A 11 9.89 -29.41 -22.96
N GLU A 12 8.65 -29.46 -23.44
CA GLU A 12 8.32 -29.17 -24.83
C GLU A 12 8.97 -27.84 -25.26
N PRO A 13 9.47 -27.74 -26.50
CA PRO A 13 10.14 -26.54 -26.97
C PRO A 13 9.25 -25.32 -26.79
N GLN A 14 9.75 -24.35 -26.01
CA GLN A 14 9.05 -23.09 -25.73
C GLN A 14 8.67 -22.42 -27.05
N MET A 15 7.36 -22.29 -27.30
CA MET A 15 6.84 -21.55 -28.45
C MET A 15 7.28 -20.09 -28.34
N LYS A 16 8.15 -19.66 -29.25
CA LYS A 16 8.51 -18.25 -29.38
C LYS A 16 7.42 -17.57 -30.19
N ILE A 17 6.60 -16.76 -29.51
CA ILE A 17 5.67 -15.85 -30.18
C ILE A 17 6.50 -14.71 -30.77
N HIS A 18 6.40 -14.51 -32.08
CA HIS A 18 7.08 -13.44 -32.77
C HIS A 18 6.32 -12.12 -32.53
N VAL A 19 7.02 -11.11 -32.01
CA VAL A 19 6.42 -9.85 -31.51
C VAL A 19 5.82 -8.98 -32.63
N SER A 20 6.05 -9.32 -33.91
CA SER A 20 5.49 -8.55 -35.03
C SER A 20 4.02 -8.79 -35.34
N ASP A 21 3.40 -9.83 -34.75
CA ASP A 21 2.00 -10.18 -35.02
C ASP A 21 1.02 -9.45 -34.09
N LEU A 22 1.57 -8.63 -33.17
CA LEU A 22 0.81 -7.76 -32.29
C LEU A 22 0.85 -6.32 -32.84
N ASP A 23 -0.22 -5.98 -33.54
CA ASP A 23 -0.78 -4.62 -33.70
C ASP A 23 -0.50 -3.85 -35.00
N SER A 24 -1.61 -3.55 -35.68
CA SER A 24 -1.79 -2.38 -36.53
C SER A 24 -1.35 -1.11 -35.80
N VAL A 25 -0.35 -0.40 -36.33
CA VAL A 25 0.24 0.81 -35.72
C VAL A 25 -0.80 1.84 -35.26
N ALA A 26 -1.94 1.94 -35.96
CA ALA A 26 -3.04 2.84 -35.62
C ALA A 26 -3.69 2.58 -34.24
N THR A 27 -3.83 1.32 -33.83
CA THR A 27 -4.43 0.97 -32.52
C THR A 27 -3.47 1.24 -31.37
N ARG A 28 -2.16 1.18 -31.64
CA ARG A 28 -1.11 1.39 -30.64
C ARG A 28 -0.99 2.86 -30.24
N ASP A 29 -1.06 3.78 -31.21
CA ASP A 29 -0.97 5.22 -30.93
C ASP A 29 -2.21 5.71 -30.16
N GLU A 30 -3.40 5.21 -30.51
CA GLU A 30 -4.63 5.46 -29.73
C GLU A 30 -4.55 4.90 -28.31
N ALA A 31 -4.02 3.68 -28.15
CA ALA A 31 -3.82 3.07 -26.84
C ALA A 31 -2.83 3.87 -25.97
N ILE A 32 -1.72 4.34 -26.56
CA ILE A 32 -0.73 5.16 -25.86
C ILE A 32 -1.33 6.51 -25.46
N ASN A 33 -2.08 7.17 -26.34
CA ASN A 33 -2.78 8.42 -26.02
C ASN A 33 -3.78 8.22 -24.89
N LYS A 34 -4.51 7.10 -24.87
CA LYS A 34 -5.46 6.77 -23.79
C LYS A 34 -4.76 6.59 -22.44
N VAL A 35 -3.59 5.95 -22.42
CA VAL A 35 -2.77 5.80 -21.19
C VAL A 35 -2.25 7.14 -20.73
N TYR A 36 -1.78 7.98 -21.66
CA TYR A 36 -1.29 9.33 -21.37
C TYR A 36 -2.36 10.19 -20.72
N GLU A 37 -3.55 10.31 -21.33
CA GLU A 37 -4.66 11.11 -20.80
C GLU A 37 -5.13 10.62 -19.43
N LYS A 38 -5.22 9.29 -19.24
CA LYS A 38 -5.58 8.71 -17.94
C LYS A 38 -4.55 9.06 -16.85
N THR A 39 -3.26 8.98 -17.18
CA THR A 39 -2.17 9.30 -16.25
C THR A 39 -2.18 10.78 -15.90
N ARG A 40 -2.39 11.65 -16.90
CA ARG A 40 -2.51 13.10 -16.71
C ARG A 40 -3.67 13.44 -15.76
N ASN A 41 -4.82 12.80 -15.92
CA ASN A 41 -5.98 13.03 -15.06
C ASN A 41 -5.74 12.52 -13.62
N LEU A 42 -5.04 11.40 -13.43
CA LEU A 42 -4.69 10.91 -12.09
C LEU A 42 -3.71 11.83 -11.37
N LEU A 43 -2.73 12.37 -12.07
CA LEU A 43 -1.70 13.22 -11.48
C LEU A 43 -2.19 14.64 -11.20
N PHE A 44 -3.02 15.20 -12.08
CA PHE A 44 -3.40 16.62 -12.04
C PHE A 44 -4.89 16.88 -11.86
N GLY A 45 -5.76 15.88 -12.02
CA GLY A 45 -7.21 16.04 -11.88
C GLY A 45 -7.65 16.32 -10.45
N SER A 46 -6.95 15.78 -9.45
CA SER A 46 -7.25 16.02 -8.02
C SER A 46 -6.99 17.47 -7.58
N ALA A 47 -6.15 18.22 -8.30
CA ALA A 47 -5.87 19.62 -7.99
C ALA A 47 -7.05 20.56 -8.33
N SER A 48 -8.00 20.11 -9.17
CA SER A 48 -9.13 20.93 -9.65
C SER A 48 -10.45 20.68 -8.89
N HIS A 49 -10.55 19.64 -8.06
CA HIS A 49 -11.82 19.21 -7.44
C HIS A 49 -12.03 19.68 -5.98
N HIS A 50 -11.46 20.81 -5.55
CA HIS A 50 -11.71 21.30 -4.18
C HIS A 50 -13.10 21.91 -3.96
N ASN A 51 -13.92 22.19 -4.97
CA ASN A 51 -15.32 22.60 -4.74
C ASN A 51 -16.17 22.25 -5.95
N THR A 52 -16.93 21.15 -5.91
CA THR A 52 -18.25 20.98 -6.55
C THR A 52 -18.73 19.55 -6.28
N THR A 53 -19.54 19.40 -5.24
CA THR A 53 -20.57 18.37 -5.17
C THR A 53 -21.54 18.59 -6.33
N GLN A 54 -21.60 17.64 -7.27
CA GLN A 54 -22.77 17.50 -8.12
C GLN A 54 -23.00 16.04 -8.44
N ASP A 55 -24.12 15.57 -7.89
CA ASP A 55 -24.77 14.28 -8.11
C ASP A 55 -24.98 13.99 -9.60
N SER A 56 -24.70 12.75 -10.01
CA SER A 56 -25.38 12.03 -11.10
C SER A 56 -24.89 10.58 -11.14
N ILE A 57 -25.51 9.69 -10.36
CA ILE A 57 -25.59 8.27 -10.73
C ILE A 57 -27.05 7.84 -10.65
N ASP A 58 -27.53 7.41 -11.81
CA ASP A 58 -28.87 6.96 -12.10
C ASP A 58 -29.27 5.66 -11.38
N GLN A 59 -30.59 5.56 -11.26
CA GLN A 59 -31.42 4.61 -10.56
C GLN A 59 -31.18 3.14 -10.95
N SER A 60 -31.04 2.28 -9.94
CA SER A 60 -31.81 1.04 -9.90
C SER A 60 -32.19 0.69 -8.46
N SER A 61 -33.45 0.31 -8.32
CA SER A 61 -34.29 0.33 -7.13
C SER A 61 -33.99 -0.83 -6.18
N THR A 62 -33.83 -0.56 -4.88
CA THR A 62 -34.50 -1.32 -3.81
C THR A 62 -34.64 -0.43 -2.57
N LYS A 63 -35.90 -0.25 -2.14
CA LYS A 63 -36.30 0.41 -0.89
C LYS A 63 -35.67 -0.25 0.32
N VAL A 64 -35.00 0.52 1.18
CA VAL A 64 -35.09 0.33 2.63
C VAL A 64 -35.19 1.69 3.33
N THR A 65 -36.23 1.75 4.15
CA THR A 65 -36.73 2.82 5.00
C THR A 65 -35.69 3.45 5.95
N ASN A 66 -35.86 4.76 6.16
CA ASN A 66 -35.33 5.61 7.23
C ASN A 66 -34.71 4.90 8.44
N GLN A 67 -33.46 5.22 8.76
CA GLN A 67 -32.94 5.26 10.14
C GLN A 67 -31.67 6.14 10.22
N SER A 68 -31.78 7.20 11.02
CA SER A 68 -30.73 7.93 11.75
C SER A 68 -29.26 7.83 11.28
N GLN A 69 -28.76 8.95 10.76
CA GLN A 69 -27.44 9.55 11.00
C GLN A 69 -26.36 8.61 11.62
N PRO A 70 -25.35 8.15 10.87
CA PRO A 70 -24.14 7.62 11.49
C PRO A 70 -23.25 8.81 11.88
N ARG A 71 -22.98 8.94 13.18
CA ARG A 71 -21.86 9.73 13.68
C ARG A 71 -20.61 9.26 12.94
N GLY A 72 -19.89 10.17 12.30
CA GLY A 72 -18.63 9.85 11.64
C GLY A 72 -17.71 9.14 12.62
N ILE A 73 -17.53 7.84 12.44
CA ILE A 73 -16.57 7.04 13.17
C ILE A 73 -15.22 7.62 12.77
N GLN A 74 -14.52 8.28 13.69
CA GLN A 74 -13.13 8.66 13.45
C GLN A 74 -12.37 7.36 13.24
N GLU A 75 -12.07 7.06 11.98
CA GLU A 75 -11.39 5.84 11.60
C GLU A 75 -10.00 5.89 12.23
N ASN A 76 -9.73 4.99 13.18
CA ASN A 76 -8.39 4.82 13.74
C ASN A 76 -7.49 4.31 12.62
N LEU A 77 -6.77 5.22 11.96
CA LEU A 77 -5.83 4.92 10.88
C LEU A 77 -4.42 4.78 11.44
N CYS A 78 -3.74 3.68 11.11
CA CYS A 78 -2.40 3.43 11.62
C CYS A 78 -1.40 4.26 10.82
N HIS A 79 -0.58 5.05 11.51
CA HIS A 79 0.44 5.87 10.84
C HIS A 79 1.43 5.03 10.00
N ALA A 80 1.81 3.85 10.48
CA ALA A 80 2.82 3.01 9.85
C ALA A 80 2.29 2.12 8.69
N CYS A 81 1.12 1.50 8.84
CA CYS A 81 0.60 0.54 7.85
C CYS A 81 -0.74 0.94 7.23
N LYS A 82 -1.31 2.10 7.62
CA LYS A 82 -2.59 2.62 7.12
C LYS A 82 -3.77 1.66 7.32
N SER A 83 -3.66 0.70 8.25
CA SER A 83 -4.80 -0.11 8.67
C SER A 83 -5.84 0.76 9.36
N VAL A 84 -7.11 0.58 9.02
CA VAL A 84 -8.24 1.28 9.65
C VAL A 84 -8.83 0.49 10.83
N ASN A 85 -9.55 1.18 11.70
CA ASN A 85 -10.47 0.61 12.70
C ASN A 85 -9.85 -0.35 13.74
N PHE A 86 -8.66 -0.03 14.28
CA PHE A 86 -8.15 -0.73 15.48
C PHE A 86 -8.77 -0.19 16.77
N LEU A 87 -9.04 -1.10 17.71
CA LEU A 87 -9.78 -0.82 18.95
C LEU A 87 -8.95 -0.05 19.99
N GLN A 88 -7.64 -0.26 20.02
CA GLN A 88 -6.74 0.33 21.02
C GLN A 88 -5.48 0.88 20.33
N PRO A 89 -5.43 2.19 20.04
CA PRO A 89 -4.24 2.84 19.54
C PRO A 89 -3.08 2.77 20.52
N ASN A 90 -1.91 2.42 20.02
CA ASN A 90 -0.67 2.81 20.66
C ASN A 90 -0.29 4.21 20.15
N GLN A 91 0.38 4.99 20.99
CA GLN A 91 0.87 6.33 20.65
C GLN A 91 2.40 6.32 20.66
N CYS A 92 3.01 6.90 19.63
CA CYS A 92 4.45 6.97 19.53
C CYS A 92 4.99 7.97 20.55
N TRP A 93 5.97 7.57 21.35
CA TRP A 93 6.58 8.46 22.33
C TRP A 93 7.34 9.64 21.68
N PHE A 94 7.78 9.50 20.42
CA PHE A 94 8.54 10.54 19.72
C PHE A 94 7.67 11.50 18.89
N CYS A 95 6.74 10.98 18.08
CA CYS A 95 5.97 11.79 17.12
C CYS A 95 4.47 11.86 17.43
N ASP A 96 4.03 11.34 18.58
CA ASP A 96 2.63 11.30 19.04
C ASP A 96 1.63 10.64 18.08
N SER A 97 2.11 10.05 16.98
CA SER A 97 1.28 9.41 15.98
C SER A 97 0.73 8.09 16.50
N ARG A 98 -0.52 7.80 16.15
CA ARG A 98 -1.21 6.57 16.54
C ARG A 98 -0.89 5.41 15.60
N PHE A 99 -0.70 4.21 16.14
CA PHE A 99 -0.45 3.00 15.37
C PHE A 99 -1.11 1.75 15.98
N CYS A 100 -1.32 0.74 15.14
CA CYS A 100 -1.92 -0.52 15.56
C CYS A 100 -0.94 -1.40 16.34
N SER A 101 -1.46 -2.40 17.06
CA SER A 101 -0.66 -3.36 17.83
C SER A 101 0.38 -4.11 16.98
N SER A 102 0.07 -4.37 15.71
CA SER A 102 1.00 -5.02 14.77
C SER A 102 2.19 -4.16 14.37
N CYS A 103 2.13 -2.84 14.59
CA CYS A 103 3.20 -1.90 14.27
C CYS A 103 3.94 -1.41 15.52
N VAL A 104 3.74 -2.05 16.66
CA VAL A 104 4.43 -1.71 17.91
C VAL A 104 5.89 -2.14 17.83
N ALA A 105 6.77 -1.18 18.09
CA ALA A 105 8.21 -1.37 18.17
C ALA A 105 8.73 -0.86 19.53
N PRO A 106 8.96 -1.73 20.52
CA PRO A 106 9.56 -1.33 21.79
C PRO A 106 11.07 -1.14 21.65
N CYS A 107 11.60 -0.03 22.16
CA CYS A 107 13.05 0.19 22.19
C CYS A 107 13.71 -0.66 23.28
N CYS A 108 14.75 -1.43 22.94
CA CYS A 108 15.48 -2.25 23.90
C CYS A 108 16.31 -1.45 24.92
N LEU A 109 16.52 -0.15 24.68
CA LEU A 109 17.34 0.72 25.53
C LEU A 109 16.50 1.58 26.49
N CYS A 110 15.44 2.21 26.00
CA CYS A 110 14.60 3.10 26.82
C CYS A 110 13.22 2.52 27.16
N PHE A 111 12.88 1.33 26.67
CA PHE A 111 11.64 0.59 26.93
C PHE A 111 10.34 1.30 26.55
N GLN A 112 10.42 2.45 25.85
CA GLN A 112 9.27 3.14 25.30
C GLN A 112 8.85 2.53 23.97
N VAL A 113 7.61 2.79 23.57
CA VAL A 113 7.03 2.34 22.30
C VAL A 113 7.12 3.42 21.24
N PHE A 114 7.54 3.01 20.05
CA PHE A 114 7.72 3.89 18.90
C PHE A 114 6.98 3.33 17.69
N CYS A 115 6.61 4.21 16.76
CA CYS A 115 6.14 3.76 15.45
C CYS A 115 7.33 3.25 14.60
N ARG A 116 7.00 2.59 13.49
CA ARG A 116 8.00 2.07 12.55
C ARG A 116 8.95 3.13 12.00
N ASP A 117 8.49 4.37 11.82
CA ASP A 117 9.30 5.46 11.29
C ASP A 117 10.21 6.11 12.35
N CYS A 118 9.91 5.90 13.64
CA CYS A 118 10.68 6.44 14.77
C CYS A 118 11.56 5.39 15.47
N SER A 119 11.69 4.22 14.85
CA SER A 119 12.54 3.13 15.33
C SER A 119 13.30 2.48 14.18
N THR A 120 14.38 1.79 14.51
CA THR A 120 15.21 1.04 13.57
C THR A 120 15.58 -0.31 14.16
N ILE A 121 15.85 -1.29 13.30
CA ILE A 121 16.36 -2.59 13.70
C ILE A 121 17.88 -2.50 13.69
N ARG A 122 18.50 -2.78 14.85
CA ARG A 122 19.94 -3.08 14.91
C ARG A 122 20.10 -4.60 14.85
N TYR A 123 20.89 -5.03 13.88
CA TYR A 123 21.32 -6.40 13.74
C TYR A 123 22.62 -6.58 14.53
N ASP A 124 22.56 -7.32 15.63
CA ASP A 124 23.77 -7.83 16.30
C ASP A 124 23.98 -9.30 15.89
N GLN A 125 25.16 -9.87 16.16
CA GLN A 125 25.58 -11.20 15.70
C GLN A 125 24.60 -12.34 16.05
N ASN A 126 23.68 -12.13 16.99
CA ASN A 126 22.75 -13.14 17.50
C ASN A 126 21.29 -12.69 17.65
N SER A 127 20.94 -11.42 17.37
CA SER A 127 19.56 -10.95 17.53
C SER A 127 19.23 -9.66 16.79
N ASP A 128 18.00 -9.60 16.28
CA ASP A 128 17.39 -8.40 15.72
C ASP A 128 16.73 -7.62 16.85
N VAL A 129 17.33 -6.51 17.28
CA VAL A 129 16.80 -5.67 18.35
C VAL A 129 16.27 -4.36 17.80
N THR A 130 15.14 -3.91 18.32
CA THR A 130 14.55 -2.62 17.91
C THR A 130 15.04 -1.51 18.83
N VAL A 131 15.52 -0.42 18.23
CA VAL A 131 16.05 0.75 18.93
C VAL A 131 15.37 2.01 18.40
N CYS A 132 14.99 2.94 19.26
CA CYS A 132 14.43 4.22 18.81
C CYS A 132 15.49 5.12 18.19
N LEU A 133 15.08 6.09 17.37
CA LEU A 133 16.02 7.00 16.72
C LEU A 133 16.90 7.76 17.73
N SER A 134 16.35 8.18 18.88
CA SER A 134 17.11 8.87 19.93
C SER A 134 18.20 8.00 20.56
N CYS A 135 17.95 6.71 20.78
CA CYS A 135 18.96 5.78 21.32
C CYS A 135 19.89 5.22 20.24
N SER A 136 19.57 5.40 18.96
CA SER A 136 20.43 5.01 17.85
C SER A 136 21.54 6.04 17.57
N SER A 137 21.31 7.30 17.93
CA SER A 137 22.27 8.40 17.76
C SER A 137 23.27 8.56 18.91
N THR A 138 23.09 7.80 19.99
CA THR A 138 24.04 7.63 21.11
C THR A 138 24.94 6.45 20.88
#